data_AF-A0A5E4IIH8-F1
#
_entry.id   AF-A0A5E4IIH8-F1
#
_cell.length_a   1.000
_cell.length_b   1.000
_cell.length_c   1.000
_cell.angle_alpha   90.00
_cell.angle_beta   90.00
_cell.angle_gamma   90.00
#
_symmetry.space_group_name_H-M   'P 1'
#
loop_
_entity.id
_entity.type
_entity.pdbx_description
1 polymer ?
#
loop_
_entity_poly.entity_id
_entity_poly.type
_entity_poly.pdbx_seq_one_letter_code
_entity_poly.pdbx_strand_id
1 'polypeptide(L)'
;MMSRMSNNDADQLSRIRRLCHQLCASSCVNQKRHGLHVVILKQRPHWSVLKKEEQFRQIDLGEKVPFDIALPLPARDPDKPDSEEGVKLFWETFKCERCGRCCYTPGAGLYLEKEDFEKIAEHLGSKKKLRSLCRYDKDLKAWVLRQPCPFYDTENKECRIYEIRPLTCTKYPLHPPLREMPYNLAVDAFCPGARDLAKETLGWWIICENNWAKILSKLTHD
;
A
#
# COMPACT_ATOMS: atom_id res chain seq x y z
N MET A 1 -0.69 -1.99 30.64
CA MET A 1 -0.01 -3.27 30.91
C MET A 1 -0.22 -4.16 29.70
N MET A 2 0.66 -4.07 28.68
CA MET A 2 0.56 -4.94 27.50
C MET A 2 1.11 -6.31 27.91
N SER A 3 0.22 -7.27 28.15
CA SER A 3 0.61 -8.66 28.38
C SER A 3 1.41 -9.14 27.18
N ARG A 4 2.64 -9.64 27.40
CA ARG A 4 3.43 -10.25 26.33
C ARG A 4 2.66 -11.47 25.82
N MET A 5 2.29 -11.47 24.55
CA MET A 5 1.64 -12.63 23.90
C MET A 5 2.56 -13.84 24.03
N SER A 6 1.99 -15.01 24.30
CA SER A 6 2.77 -16.26 24.30
C SER A 6 3.18 -16.64 22.87
N ASN A 7 4.23 -17.43 22.71
CA ASN A 7 4.66 -17.91 21.38
C ASN A 7 3.55 -18.69 20.64
N ASN A 8 2.67 -19.37 21.38
CA ASN A 8 1.55 -20.11 20.83
C ASN A 8 0.46 -19.19 20.26
N ASP A 9 0.16 -18.09 20.96
CA ASP A 9 -0.84 -17.10 20.50
C ASP A 9 -0.39 -16.38 19.22
N ALA A 10 0.91 -16.09 19.11
CA ALA A 10 1.50 -15.47 17.94
C ALA A 10 1.43 -16.38 16.71
N ASP A 11 1.71 -17.68 16.88
CA ASP A 11 1.61 -18.68 15.81
C ASP A 11 0.15 -18.85 15.34
N GLN A 12 -0.79 -18.94 16.28
CA GLN A 12 -2.21 -19.03 16.00
C GLN A 12 -2.74 -17.81 15.23
N LEU A 13 -2.35 -16.60 15.63
CA LEU A 13 -2.74 -15.37 14.92
C LEU A 13 -2.18 -15.34 13.49
N SER A 14 -0.92 -15.75 13.31
CA SER A 14 -0.30 -15.86 11.99
C SER A 14 -1.07 -16.83 11.09
N ARG A 15 -1.42 -18.01 11.63
CA ARG A 15 -2.22 -19.03 10.93
C ARG A 15 -3.59 -18.50 10.53
N ILE A 16 -4.30 -17.80 11.41
CA ILE A 16 -5.62 -17.22 11.14
C ILE A 16 -5.55 -16.18 10.02
N ARG A 17 -4.55 -15.29 10.05
CA ARG A 17 -4.39 -14.26 9.01
C ARG A 17 -4.08 -14.88 7.65
N ARG A 18 -3.24 -15.90 7.61
CA ARG A 18 -2.96 -16.66 6.39
C ARG A 18 -4.22 -17.32 5.82
N LEU A 19 -4.96 -18.04 6.65
CA LEU A 19 -6.21 -18.69 6.22
C LEU A 19 -7.25 -17.66 5.76
N CYS A 20 -7.36 -16.53 6.46
CA CYS A 20 -8.25 -15.45 6.06
C CYS A 20 -7.90 -14.90 4.69
N HIS A 21 -6.61 -14.74 4.39
CA HIS A 21 -6.16 -14.31 3.08
C HIS A 21 -6.56 -15.33 2.01
N GLN A 22 -6.24 -16.60 2.22
CA GLN A 22 -6.48 -17.68 1.27
C GLN A 22 -7.96 -17.96 1.00
N LEU A 23 -8.81 -17.84 2.02
CA LEU A 23 -10.23 -18.22 1.99
C LEU A 23 -11.18 -17.03 1.78
N CYS A 24 -10.76 -15.81 2.13
CA CYS A 24 -11.66 -14.66 2.19
C CYS A 24 -11.22 -13.45 1.34
N ALA A 25 -10.10 -13.50 0.59
CA ALA A 25 -9.62 -12.35 -0.18
C ALA A 25 -10.71 -11.73 -1.07
N SER A 26 -11.29 -12.51 -1.99
CA SER A 26 -12.30 -11.99 -2.93
C SER A 26 -13.61 -11.61 -2.22
N SER A 27 -14.06 -12.40 -1.24
CA SER A 27 -15.31 -12.11 -0.52
C SER A 27 -15.19 -10.86 0.37
N CYS A 28 -14.04 -10.63 1.02
CA CYS A 28 -13.83 -9.46 1.86
C CYS A 28 -13.77 -8.16 1.04
N VAL A 29 -13.22 -8.21 -0.18
CA VAL A 29 -13.23 -7.07 -1.12
C VAL A 29 -14.66 -6.73 -1.50
N ASN A 30 -15.47 -7.74 -1.86
CA ASN A 30 -16.89 -7.53 -2.16
C ASN A 30 -17.66 -6.94 -0.98
N GLN A 31 -17.43 -7.42 0.24
CA GLN A 31 -18.06 -6.88 1.45
C GLN A 31 -17.70 -5.41 1.70
N LYS A 32 -16.44 -5.03 1.47
CA LYS A 32 -15.97 -3.64 1.61
C LYS A 32 -16.64 -2.74 0.58
N ARG A 33 -16.66 -3.17 -0.69
CA ARG A 33 -17.31 -2.46 -1.80
C ARG A 33 -18.79 -2.20 -1.55
N HIS A 34 -19.50 -3.15 -0.94
CA HIS A 34 -20.93 -3.02 -0.63
C HIS A 34 -21.22 -2.37 0.74
N GLY A 35 -20.21 -1.80 1.41
CA GLY A 35 -20.45 -1.04 2.64
C GLY A 35 -20.81 -1.90 3.86
N LEU A 36 -20.55 -3.22 3.85
CA LEU A 36 -20.94 -4.11 4.96
C LEU A 36 -20.34 -3.68 6.30
N HIS A 37 -19.16 -3.07 6.29
CA HIS A 37 -18.52 -2.50 7.48
C HIS A 37 -19.41 -1.49 8.20
N VAL A 38 -20.18 -0.67 7.47
CA VAL A 38 -21.11 0.31 8.05
C VAL A 38 -22.22 -0.40 8.81
N VAL A 39 -22.76 -1.49 8.26
CA VAL A 39 -23.80 -2.30 8.90
C VAL A 39 -23.28 -2.93 10.20
N ILE A 40 -22.08 -3.52 10.16
CA ILE A 40 -21.50 -4.19 11.32
C ILE A 40 -21.15 -3.16 12.42
N LEU A 41 -20.62 -1.99 12.06
CA LEU A 41 -20.26 -0.93 13.01
C LEU A 41 -21.47 -0.35 13.76
N LYS A 42 -22.68 -0.44 13.19
CA LYS A 42 -23.92 -0.09 13.91
C LYS A 42 -24.32 -1.13 14.96
N GLN A 43 -23.87 -2.37 14.81
CA GLN A 43 -24.24 -3.48 15.69
C GLN A 43 -23.29 -3.62 16.88
N ARG A 44 -22.00 -3.27 16.71
CA ARG A 44 -21.01 -3.35 17.79
C ARG A 44 -19.92 -2.29 17.66
N PRO A 45 -19.38 -1.79 18.78
CA PRO A 45 -18.21 -0.93 18.76
C PRO A 45 -16.99 -1.67 18.21
N HIS A 46 -16.09 -0.92 17.59
CA HIS A 46 -14.82 -1.42 17.08
C HIS A 46 -13.73 -0.37 17.25
N TRP A 47 -12.50 -0.80 17.53
CA TRP A 47 -11.38 0.10 17.82
C TRP A 47 -11.12 1.11 16.70
N SER A 48 -11.38 0.72 15.44
CA SER A 48 -11.15 1.61 14.31
C SER A 48 -12.04 2.86 14.32
N VAL A 49 -13.17 2.82 15.03
CA VAL A 49 -14.04 3.98 15.29
C VAL A 49 -13.80 4.56 16.68
N LEU A 50 -13.68 3.73 17.71
CA LEU A 50 -13.49 4.20 19.09
C LEU A 50 -12.18 4.98 19.30
N LYS A 51 -11.14 4.68 18.51
CA LYS A 51 -9.83 5.34 18.57
C LYS A 51 -9.54 6.14 17.31
N LYS A 52 -10.57 6.68 16.64
CA LYS A 52 -10.43 7.32 15.32
C LYS A 52 -9.45 8.49 15.36
N GLU A 53 -9.57 9.36 16.35
CA GLU A 53 -8.73 10.57 16.49
C GLU A 53 -7.28 10.20 16.76
N GLU A 54 -7.03 9.15 17.54
CA GLU A 54 -5.68 8.64 17.78
C GLU A 54 -5.05 8.10 16.50
N GLN A 55 -5.79 7.28 15.74
CA GLN A 55 -5.31 6.74 14.48
C GLN A 55 -5.07 7.84 13.44
N PHE A 56 -5.93 8.85 13.38
CA PHE A 56 -5.74 9.99 12.48
C PHE A 56 -4.43 10.72 12.79
N ARG A 57 -4.17 11.00 14.08
CA ARG A 57 -2.89 11.59 14.50
C ARG A 57 -1.69 10.73 14.09
N GLN A 58 -1.78 9.40 14.27
CA GLN A 58 -0.69 8.50 13.86
C GLN A 58 -0.47 8.52 12.35
N ILE A 59 -1.54 8.45 11.56
CA ILE A 59 -1.47 8.54 10.10
C ILE A 59 -0.84 9.87 9.67
N ASP A 60 -1.24 10.99 10.30
CA ASP A 60 -0.74 12.33 9.98
C ASP A 60 0.74 12.56 10.29
N LEU A 61 1.34 11.75 11.18
CA LEU A 61 2.80 11.75 11.35
C LEU A 61 3.54 11.45 10.03
N GLY A 62 2.88 10.76 9.09
CA GLY A 62 3.42 10.43 7.77
C GLY A 62 3.81 11.63 6.93
N GLU A 63 3.30 12.82 7.26
CA GLU A 63 3.74 14.06 6.62
C GLU A 63 5.21 14.38 6.91
N LYS A 64 5.71 13.98 8.09
CA LYS A 64 7.04 14.34 8.60
C LYS A 64 7.97 13.15 8.75
N VAL A 65 7.42 11.97 9.06
CA VAL A 65 8.17 10.76 9.36
C VAL A 65 7.79 9.69 8.33
N PRO A 66 8.76 9.12 7.60
CA PRO A 66 8.47 8.05 6.65
C PRO A 66 8.13 6.75 7.41
N PHE A 67 7.00 6.15 7.08
CA PHE A 67 6.61 4.80 7.47
C PHE A 67 5.51 4.28 6.53
N ASP A 68 5.23 3.00 6.61
CA ASP A 68 4.20 2.36 5.81
C ASP A 68 2.93 2.11 6.63
N ILE A 69 1.77 2.33 6.03
CA ILE A 69 0.46 2.09 6.62
C ILE A 69 -0.12 0.81 6.03
N ALA A 70 -0.44 -0.18 6.86
CA ALA A 70 -1.26 -1.30 6.41
C ALA A 70 -2.69 -0.84 6.13
N LEU A 71 -3.22 -1.24 4.99
CA LEU A 71 -4.62 -1.05 4.63
C LEU A 71 -5.41 -2.34 4.89
N PRO A 72 -6.69 -2.24 5.25
CA PRO A 72 -7.59 -3.40 5.33
C PRO A 72 -8.00 -3.84 3.92
N LEU A 73 -7.04 -4.23 3.08
CA LEU A 73 -7.23 -4.77 1.73
C LEU A 73 -6.24 -5.92 1.53
N PRO A 74 -6.64 -7.03 0.89
CA PRO A 74 -5.73 -8.14 0.67
C PRO A 74 -4.59 -7.73 -0.25
N ALA A 75 -3.36 -8.08 0.12
CA ALA A 75 -2.21 -7.99 -0.78
C ALA A 75 -2.32 -9.01 -1.93
N ARG A 76 -1.40 -8.95 -2.90
CA ARG A 76 -1.26 -10.02 -3.88
C ARG A 76 -0.69 -11.26 -3.20
N ASP A 77 -1.33 -12.40 -3.39
CA ASP A 77 -0.86 -13.71 -2.94
C ASP A 77 0.27 -14.18 -3.87
N PRO A 78 1.48 -14.46 -3.35
CA PRO A 78 2.56 -15.06 -4.14
C PRO A 78 2.17 -16.40 -4.79
N ASP A 79 1.31 -17.18 -4.12
CA ASP A 79 0.86 -18.50 -4.59
C ASP A 79 -0.29 -18.37 -5.62
N LYS A 80 -0.93 -17.20 -5.72
CA LYS A 80 -2.01 -16.91 -6.67
C LYS A 80 -1.75 -15.57 -7.35
N PRO A 81 -0.92 -15.53 -8.42
CA PRO A 81 -0.53 -14.28 -9.06
C PRO A 81 -1.71 -13.43 -9.55
N ASP A 82 -2.87 -14.02 -9.84
CA ASP A 82 -4.05 -13.28 -10.32
C ASP A 82 -4.90 -12.66 -9.21
N SER A 83 -4.49 -12.80 -7.93
CA SER A 83 -5.16 -12.22 -6.77
C SER A 83 -4.94 -10.71 -6.67
N GLU A 84 -5.60 -9.98 -7.55
CA GLU A 84 -5.45 -8.53 -7.68
C GLU A 84 -6.64 -7.74 -7.12
N GLU A 85 -7.67 -8.40 -6.57
CA GLU A 85 -8.92 -7.72 -6.19
C GLU A 85 -8.71 -6.63 -5.14
N GLY A 86 -7.80 -6.84 -4.20
CA GLY A 86 -7.42 -5.81 -3.23
C GLY A 86 -6.72 -4.62 -3.86
N VAL A 87 -5.80 -4.88 -4.80
CA VAL A 87 -5.08 -3.85 -5.56
C VAL A 87 -6.05 -3.08 -6.48
N LYS A 88 -6.99 -3.77 -7.11
CA LYS A 88 -8.03 -3.16 -7.96
C LYS A 88 -8.92 -2.23 -7.12
N LEU A 89 -9.43 -2.70 -5.99
CA LEU A 89 -10.25 -1.86 -5.11
C LEU A 89 -9.45 -0.67 -4.54
N PHE A 90 -8.15 -0.84 -4.27
CA PHE A 90 -7.27 0.27 -3.91
C PHE A 90 -7.27 1.35 -5.01
N TRP A 91 -7.01 0.99 -6.27
CA TRP A 91 -6.95 1.95 -7.37
C TRP A 91 -8.31 2.56 -7.75
N GLU A 92 -9.40 1.83 -7.52
CA GLU A 92 -10.76 2.36 -7.67
C GLU A 92 -11.10 3.45 -6.63
N THR A 93 -10.46 3.40 -5.45
CA THR A 93 -10.78 4.27 -4.31
C THR A 93 -9.74 5.38 -4.11
N PHE A 94 -8.47 5.12 -4.41
CA PHE A 94 -7.35 6.03 -4.22
C PHE A 94 -7.46 7.26 -5.14
N LYS A 95 -7.15 8.43 -4.58
CA LYS A 95 -7.11 9.70 -5.31
C LYS A 95 -5.74 10.34 -5.17
N CYS A 96 -5.03 10.47 -6.29
CA CYS A 96 -3.76 11.19 -6.34
C CYS A 96 -4.03 12.70 -6.28
N GLU A 97 -3.48 13.37 -5.26
CA GLU A 97 -3.55 14.84 -5.12
C GLU A 97 -2.65 15.61 -6.10
N ARG A 98 -1.85 14.90 -6.93
CA ARG A 98 -0.85 15.51 -7.82
C ARG A 98 0.12 16.46 -7.09
N CYS A 99 0.40 16.16 -5.82
CA CYS A 99 1.23 17.02 -4.95
C CYS A 99 2.73 17.03 -5.30
N GLY A 100 3.19 16.13 -6.17
CA GLY A 100 4.60 16.04 -6.58
C GLY A 100 5.55 15.43 -5.54
N ARG A 101 5.10 15.11 -4.32
CA ARG A 101 5.98 14.59 -3.23
C ARG A 101 6.77 13.33 -3.64
N CYS A 102 6.17 12.42 -4.40
CA CYS A 102 6.83 11.23 -4.93
C CYS A 102 8.00 11.53 -5.89
N CYS A 103 8.04 12.73 -6.49
CA CYS A 103 9.12 13.17 -7.35
C CYS A 103 10.35 13.66 -6.56
N TYR A 104 10.17 14.07 -5.30
CA TYR A 104 11.26 14.55 -4.45
C TYR A 104 11.84 13.44 -3.60
N THR A 105 11.00 12.54 -3.10
CA THR A 105 11.44 11.43 -2.26
C THR A 105 10.41 10.31 -2.28
N PRO A 106 10.56 9.30 -3.14
CA PRO A 106 9.97 8.00 -2.91
C PRO A 106 10.93 7.24 -2.00
N GLY A 107 10.48 6.86 -0.81
CA GLY A 107 11.17 5.84 0.00
C GLY A 107 11.50 4.56 -0.79
N ALA A 108 10.85 4.36 -1.95
CA ALA A 108 11.08 3.26 -2.88
C ALA A 108 12.22 3.46 -3.90
N GLY A 109 12.88 4.63 -4.01
CA GLY A 109 13.88 4.94 -5.05
C GLY A 109 13.28 4.96 -6.48
N LEU A 110 13.61 5.95 -7.31
CA LEU A 110 13.06 6.02 -8.68
C LEU A 110 13.80 5.07 -9.64
N TYR A 111 13.70 3.76 -9.35
CA TYR A 111 14.29 2.70 -10.16
C TYR A 111 13.63 2.61 -11.52
N LEU A 112 14.48 2.45 -12.53
CA LEU A 112 14.09 2.16 -13.90
C LEU A 112 14.37 0.69 -14.17
N GLU A 113 13.31 -0.07 -14.44
CA GLU A 113 13.45 -1.37 -15.08
C GLU A 113 14.05 -1.19 -16.47
N LYS A 114 14.50 -2.29 -17.10
CA LYS A 114 15.11 -2.23 -18.42
C LYS A 114 14.13 -1.61 -19.43
N GLU A 115 12.88 -2.01 -19.37
CA GLU A 115 11.78 -1.55 -20.21
C GLU A 115 11.48 -0.06 -19.97
N ASP A 116 11.50 0.38 -18.71
CA ASP A 116 11.35 1.79 -18.35
C ASP A 116 12.48 2.63 -18.97
N PHE A 117 13.72 2.16 -18.84
CA PHE A 117 14.89 2.85 -19.36
C PHE A 117 14.82 3.01 -20.88
N GLU A 118 14.47 1.95 -21.61
CA GLU A 118 14.35 1.98 -23.07
C GLU A 118 13.25 2.94 -23.52
N LYS A 119 12.04 2.83 -22.94
CA LYS A 119 10.89 3.69 -23.28
C LYS A 119 11.18 5.18 -23.03
N ILE A 120 11.81 5.51 -21.90
CA ILE A 120 12.13 6.91 -21.57
C ILE A 120 13.28 7.42 -22.45
N ALA A 121 14.27 6.58 -22.77
CA ALA A 121 15.38 6.97 -23.64
C ALA A 121 14.92 7.25 -25.08
N GLU A 122 13.97 6.46 -25.58
CA GLU A 122 13.31 6.65 -26.87
C GLU A 122 12.56 8.00 -26.90
N HIS A 123 11.75 8.28 -25.87
CA HIS A 123 11.07 9.57 -25.74
C HIS A 123 12.05 10.76 -25.71
N LEU A 124 13.23 10.58 -25.13
CA LEU A 124 14.28 11.60 -25.11
C LEU A 124 15.13 11.65 -26.38
N GLY A 125 14.99 10.68 -27.29
CA GLY A 125 15.84 10.50 -28.47
C GLY A 125 17.31 10.17 -28.14
N SER A 126 17.64 9.83 -26.88
CA SER A 126 19.03 9.61 -26.47
C SER A 126 19.17 8.86 -25.15
N LYS A 127 19.72 7.64 -25.21
CA LYS A 127 20.17 6.89 -24.02
C LYS A 127 21.22 7.65 -23.22
N LYS A 128 22.12 8.39 -23.89
CA LYS A 128 23.16 9.20 -23.22
C LYS A 128 22.53 10.29 -22.35
N LYS A 129 21.49 10.96 -22.87
CA LYS A 129 20.71 11.96 -22.13
C LYS A 129 20.01 11.35 -20.92
N LEU A 130 19.37 10.19 -21.07
CA LEU A 130 18.76 9.52 -19.92
C LEU A 130 19.80 9.14 -18.85
N ARG A 131 20.95 8.58 -19.25
CA ARG A 131 22.03 8.23 -18.30
C ARG A 131 22.53 9.44 -17.50
N SER A 132 22.60 10.63 -18.11
CA SER A 132 23.02 11.84 -17.37
C SER A 132 21.99 12.32 -16.35
N LEU A 133 20.73 11.90 -16.48
CA LEU A 133 19.64 12.15 -15.54
C LEU A 133 19.54 11.08 -14.43
N CYS A 134 20.33 10.01 -14.52
CA CYS A 134 20.31 8.90 -13.59
C CYS A 134 21.63 8.76 -12.81
N ARG A 135 21.60 7.87 -11.81
CA ARG A 135 22.74 7.20 -11.17
C ARG A 135 22.60 5.71 -11.43
N TYR A 136 23.70 5.00 -11.67
CA TYR A 136 23.67 3.54 -11.69
C TYR A 136 23.90 3.01 -10.26
N ASP A 137 22.97 2.21 -9.75
CA ASP A 137 23.10 1.51 -8.50
C ASP A 137 23.69 0.12 -8.76
N LYS A 138 24.87 -0.15 -8.18
CA LYS A 138 25.61 -1.40 -8.42
C LYS A 138 25.00 -2.60 -7.69
N ASP A 139 24.43 -2.36 -6.51
CA ASP A 139 23.87 -3.41 -5.67
C ASP A 139 22.55 -3.91 -6.25
N LEU A 140 21.74 -2.97 -6.73
CA LEU A 140 20.46 -3.26 -7.38
C LEU A 140 20.59 -3.51 -8.88
N LYS A 141 21.79 -3.31 -9.45
CA LYS A 141 22.11 -3.43 -10.88
C LYS A 141 21.15 -2.63 -11.78
N ALA A 142 20.64 -1.50 -11.29
CA ALA A 142 19.58 -0.73 -11.93
C ALA A 142 19.95 0.76 -12.08
N TRP A 143 19.32 1.43 -13.04
CA TRP A 143 19.39 2.88 -13.14
C TRP A 143 18.35 3.51 -12.22
N VAL A 144 18.76 4.55 -11.50
CA VAL A 144 17.91 5.32 -10.57
C VAL A 144 17.86 6.75 -11.05
N LEU A 145 16.66 7.31 -11.25
CA LEU A 145 16.55 8.74 -11.56
C LEU A 145 17.07 9.57 -10.39
N ARG A 146 17.82 10.63 -10.71
CA ARG A 146 18.29 11.59 -9.71
C ARG A 146 17.11 12.29 -9.05
N GLN A 147 17.35 12.77 -7.83
CA GLN A 147 16.35 13.47 -7.03
C GLN A 147 16.80 14.90 -6.74
N PRO A 148 15.92 15.90 -6.80
CA PRO A 148 14.53 15.83 -7.28
C PRO A 148 14.40 15.29 -8.70
N CYS A 149 13.29 14.60 -9.00
CA CYS A 149 13.09 13.94 -10.28
C CYS A 149 13.28 14.93 -11.43
N PRO A 150 14.18 14.64 -12.39
CA PRO A 150 14.48 15.58 -13.47
C PRO A 150 13.29 15.79 -14.42
N PHE A 151 12.25 14.95 -14.36
CA PHE A 151 11.05 15.09 -15.18
C PHE A 151 9.91 15.82 -14.48
N TYR A 152 10.05 16.17 -13.20
CA TYR A 152 9.05 16.96 -12.51
C TYR A 152 9.20 18.44 -12.88
N ASP A 153 8.12 19.01 -13.39
CA ASP A 153 7.99 20.44 -13.63
C ASP A 153 7.51 21.10 -12.33
N THR A 154 8.38 21.89 -11.70
CA THR A 154 8.09 22.54 -10.41
C THR A 154 7.17 23.74 -10.55
N GLU A 155 7.13 24.37 -11.71
CA GLU A 155 6.29 25.54 -11.98
C GLU A 155 4.85 25.10 -12.19
N ASN A 156 4.64 24.11 -13.06
CA ASN A 156 3.32 23.57 -13.39
C ASN A 156 2.86 22.47 -12.43
N LYS A 157 3.74 21.96 -11.56
CA LYS A 157 3.52 20.84 -10.63
C LYS A 157 3.13 19.53 -11.32
N GLU A 158 3.72 19.25 -12.48
CA GLU A 158 3.35 18.10 -13.33
C GLU A 158 4.55 17.23 -13.69
N CYS A 159 4.28 15.96 -14.02
CA CYS A 159 5.31 15.06 -14.53
C CYS A 159 5.35 15.14 -16.06
N ARG A 160 6.48 15.59 -16.61
CA ARG A 160 6.66 15.75 -18.07
C ARG A 160 6.66 14.43 -18.85
N ILE A 161 6.75 13.30 -18.15
CA ILE A 161 6.72 11.95 -18.73
C ILE A 161 5.58 11.10 -18.14
N TYR A 162 4.48 11.71 -17.68
CA TYR A 162 3.43 11.03 -16.91
C TYR A 162 2.89 9.76 -17.58
N GLU A 163 2.65 9.81 -18.90
CA GLU A 163 2.12 8.68 -19.69
C GLU A 163 3.11 7.51 -19.84
N ILE A 164 4.41 7.81 -19.79
CA ILE A 164 5.48 6.82 -19.91
C ILE A 164 6.25 6.66 -18.61
N ARG A 165 5.65 7.02 -17.49
CA ARG A 165 6.32 6.97 -16.18
C ARG A 165 6.82 5.56 -15.86
N PRO A 166 7.91 5.43 -15.09
CA PRO A 166 8.44 4.14 -14.67
C PRO A 166 7.43 3.29 -13.90
N LEU A 167 7.64 1.98 -13.86
CA LEU A 167 6.77 1.07 -13.10
C LEU A 167 6.69 1.45 -11.62
N THR A 168 7.82 1.87 -11.04
CA THR A 168 7.90 2.38 -9.67
C THR A 168 6.96 3.57 -9.44
N CYS A 169 6.90 4.51 -10.38
CA CYS A 169 6.00 5.66 -10.30
C CYS A 169 4.53 5.28 -10.49
N THR A 170 4.24 4.27 -11.32
CA THR A 170 2.87 3.78 -11.55
C THR A 170 2.31 3.04 -10.35
N LYS A 171 3.16 2.33 -9.59
CA LYS A 171 2.76 1.58 -8.40
C LYS A 171 2.66 2.44 -7.14
N TYR A 172 3.39 3.56 -7.08
CA TYR A 172 3.33 4.46 -5.93
C TYR A 172 1.90 4.95 -5.68
N PRO A 173 1.36 4.85 -4.44
CA PRO A 173 2.08 4.71 -3.17
C PRO A 173 2.14 3.30 -2.57
N LEU A 174 1.83 2.24 -3.33
CA LEU A 174 1.85 0.87 -2.82
C LEU A 174 3.28 0.40 -2.50
N HIS A 175 3.46 -0.15 -1.31
CA HIS A 175 4.68 -0.78 -0.83
C HIS A 175 4.46 -2.27 -0.52
N PRO A 176 5.53 -3.08 -0.38
CA PRO A 176 5.43 -4.45 0.10
C PRO A 176 4.68 -4.53 1.44
N PRO A 177 3.89 -5.59 1.68
CA PRO A 177 3.19 -5.77 2.95
C PRO A 177 4.10 -5.65 4.17
N LEU A 178 3.60 -5.04 5.24
CA LEU A 178 4.28 -4.95 6.52
C LEU A 178 4.50 -6.35 7.09
N ARG A 179 5.63 -6.56 7.79
CA ARG A 179 5.96 -7.84 8.44
C ARG A 179 4.86 -8.28 9.42
N GLU A 180 4.27 -7.34 10.14
CA GLU A 180 3.22 -7.57 11.12
C GLU A 180 1.86 -7.81 10.47
N MET A 181 1.68 -7.41 9.20
CA MET A 181 0.45 -7.54 8.43
C MET A 181 0.76 -8.04 7.00
N PRO A 182 1.33 -9.25 6.86
CA PRO A 182 1.95 -9.69 5.59
C PRO A 182 0.95 -9.99 4.46
N TYR A 183 -0.34 -10.06 4.79
CA TYR A 183 -1.42 -10.36 3.85
C TYR A 183 -2.28 -9.15 3.51
N ASN A 184 -1.86 -7.97 3.95
CA ASN A 184 -2.55 -6.71 3.74
C ASN A 184 -1.71 -5.81 2.84
N LEU A 185 -2.36 -5.00 2.00
CA LEU A 185 -1.67 -3.94 1.28
C LEU A 185 -1.01 -2.98 2.26
N ALA A 186 0.14 -2.44 1.85
CA ALA A 186 0.82 -1.37 2.56
C ALA A 186 0.99 -0.17 1.63
N VAL A 187 0.94 1.04 2.19
CA VAL A 187 1.13 2.29 1.45
C VAL A 187 2.09 3.22 2.17
N ASP A 188 2.87 3.96 1.41
CA ASP A 188 3.78 5.00 1.92
C ASP A 188 2.98 6.15 2.56
N ALA A 189 3.17 6.37 3.86
CA ALA A 189 2.51 7.45 4.60
C ALA A 189 2.94 8.84 4.13
N PHE A 190 4.03 8.98 3.37
CA PHE A 190 4.43 10.27 2.80
C PHE A 190 3.45 10.76 1.72
N CYS A 191 2.73 9.85 1.06
CA CYS A 191 1.69 10.18 0.10
C CYS A 191 0.42 10.70 0.81
N PRO A 192 -0.01 11.96 0.56
CA PRO A 192 -1.18 12.52 1.25
C PRO A 192 -2.48 11.78 0.86
N GLY A 193 -2.67 11.46 -0.42
CA GLY A 193 -3.81 10.64 -0.85
C GLY A 193 -3.84 9.23 -0.25
N ALA A 194 -2.69 8.66 0.10
CA ALA A 194 -2.63 7.37 0.79
C ALA A 194 -3.06 7.50 2.25
N ARG A 195 -2.64 8.58 2.93
CA ARG A 195 -3.09 8.90 4.29
C ARG A 195 -4.59 9.11 4.33
N ASP A 196 -5.14 9.86 3.39
CA ASP A 196 -6.59 10.11 3.32
C ASP A 196 -7.37 8.82 3.09
N LEU A 197 -6.92 7.98 2.13
CA LEU A 197 -7.53 6.66 1.93
C LEU A 197 -7.43 5.78 3.19
N ALA A 198 -6.30 5.79 3.90
CA ALA A 198 -6.15 5.04 5.15
C ALA A 198 -7.17 5.50 6.22
N LYS A 199 -7.38 6.81 6.34
CA LYS A 199 -8.38 7.40 7.26
C LYS A 199 -9.81 7.02 6.87
N GLU A 200 -10.13 7.08 5.58
CA GLU A 200 -11.45 6.75 5.04
C GLU A 200 -11.79 5.26 5.22
N THR A 201 -10.77 4.39 5.15
CA THR A 201 -10.95 2.94 5.17
C THR A 201 -10.77 2.30 6.55
N LEU A 202 -10.54 3.07 7.63
CA LEU A 202 -10.42 2.53 8.99
C LEU A 202 -11.59 1.62 9.37
N GLY A 203 -12.81 1.96 8.96
CA GLY A 203 -14.00 1.14 9.23
C GLY A 203 -13.91 -0.29 8.67
N TRP A 204 -13.15 -0.52 7.60
CA TRP A 204 -13.05 -1.84 6.95
C TRP A 204 -12.30 -2.87 7.79
N TRP A 205 -11.51 -2.46 8.79
CA TRP A 205 -10.86 -3.39 9.71
C TRP A 205 -11.84 -4.29 10.46
N ILE A 206 -13.09 -3.85 10.66
CA ILE A 206 -14.12 -4.71 11.30
C ILE A 206 -14.46 -5.94 10.46
N ILE A 207 -14.31 -5.85 9.13
CA ILE A 207 -14.51 -7.00 8.23
C ILE A 207 -13.37 -8.00 8.40
N CYS A 208 -12.13 -7.51 8.51
CA CYS A 208 -10.96 -8.34 8.80
C CYS A 208 -11.13 -9.06 10.14
N GLU A 209 -11.47 -8.33 11.21
CA GLU A 209 -11.69 -8.89 12.54
C GLU A 209 -12.81 -9.94 12.56
N ASN A 210 -13.93 -9.67 11.87
CA ASN A 210 -15.03 -10.64 11.74
C ASN A 210 -14.60 -11.92 11.02
N ASN A 211 -13.81 -11.82 9.95
CA ASN A 211 -13.33 -13.00 9.23
C ASN A 211 -12.33 -13.80 10.08
N TRP A 212 -11.43 -13.12 10.80
CA TRP A 212 -10.51 -13.77 11.73
C TRP A 212 -11.26 -14.50 12.85
N ALA A 213 -12.26 -13.88 13.46
CA ALA A 213 -13.08 -14.50 14.50
C ALA A 213 -13.82 -15.75 14.00
N LYS A 214 -14.39 -15.72 12.79
CA LYS A 214 -15.06 -16.87 12.17
C LYS A 214 -14.11 -18.04 11.87
N ILE A 215 -12.86 -17.75 11.52
CA ILE A 215 -11.85 -18.79 11.27
C ILE A 215 -11.39 -19.36 12.61
N LEU A 216 -11.10 -18.50 13.58
CA LEU A 216 -10.71 -18.89 14.93
C LEU A 216 -11.74 -19.86 15.54
N SER A 217 -13.03 -19.54 15.47
CA SER A 217 -14.08 -20.41 16.03
C SER A 217 -14.10 -21.80 15.39
N LYS A 218 -13.79 -21.91 14.08
CA LYS A 218 -13.71 -23.21 13.41
C LYS A 218 -12.50 -24.01 13.89
N LEU A 219 -11.34 -23.36 14.01
CA LEU A 219 -10.10 -24.00 14.46
C LEU A 219 -10.15 -24.48 15.93
N THR A 220 -11.00 -23.89 16.76
CA THR A 220 -11.18 -24.31 18.18
C THR A 220 -12.20 -25.42 18.37
N HIS A 221 -12.95 -25.78 17.32
CA HIS A 221 -13.95 -26.84 17.35
C HIS A 221 -13.51 -28.11 16.60
N ASP A 222 -12.29 -28.10 16.04
CA ASP A 222 -11.59 -29.25 15.45
C ASP A 222 -10.53 -29.77 16.45
#